data_AF-A0A4Y7QB57-F1
#
_entry.id   AF-A0A4Y7QB57-F1
#
_cell.length_a   1.000
_cell.length_b   1.000
_cell.length_c   1.000
_cell.angle_alpha   90.00
_cell.angle_beta   90.00
_cell.angle_gamma   90.00
#
_symmetry.space_group_name_H-M   'P 1'
#
loop_
_entity.id
_entity.type
_entity.pdbx_description
1 polymer ?
#
loop_
_entity_poly.entity_id
_entity_poly.type
_entity_poly.pdbx_seq_one_letter_code
_entity_poly.pdbx_strand_id
1 'polypeptide(L)'
;MFSRLHLASLLFPLFHAALADISLFIPGFDEQPLSASEIGAGPDGRTTYEIAAGAPTSTFDSPDFLGTATLVVGPSDAFVTYAQPDKSIDFGDSCTITGTLAVCVVTDQTTTETSTETVSPFLVQGGVQAVNTAASSTPSPTTINPSGFSMSTRSGPSSPGVTSTSSPATSFGLLTISASIMDIGIVVGLSCVASLLGPF
;
A
#
# COMPACT_ATOMS: atom_id res chain seq x y z
N MET A 1 -22.55 -52.80 -37.98
CA MET A 1 -21.71 -51.59 -37.84
C MET A 1 -22.22 -50.80 -36.64
N PHE A 2 -21.68 -51.04 -35.45
CA PHE A 2 -22.04 -50.32 -34.23
C PHE A 2 -20.87 -49.40 -33.86
N SER A 3 -21.05 -48.10 -34.10
CA SER A 3 -20.08 -47.06 -33.79
C SER A 3 -20.11 -46.78 -32.28
N ARG A 4 -19.05 -47.16 -31.57
CA ARG A 4 -18.88 -46.88 -30.14
C ARG A 4 -18.36 -45.46 -29.96
N LEU A 5 -19.27 -44.48 -29.84
CA LEU A 5 -18.93 -43.14 -29.34
C LEU A 5 -18.44 -43.27 -27.88
N HIS A 6 -17.14 -43.12 -27.68
CA HIS A 6 -16.57 -42.96 -26.33
C HIS A 6 -16.75 -41.51 -25.92
N LEU A 7 -17.72 -41.27 -25.04
CA LEU A 7 -17.96 -40.00 -24.38
C LEU A 7 -16.80 -39.77 -23.38
N ALA A 8 -15.71 -39.18 -23.84
CA ALA A 8 -14.60 -38.77 -22.98
C ALA A 8 -15.05 -37.53 -22.17
N SER A 9 -15.56 -37.77 -20.97
CA SER A 9 -15.91 -36.74 -19.99
C SER A 9 -14.63 -36.01 -19.55
N LEU A 10 -14.37 -34.85 -20.16
CA LEU A 10 -13.35 -33.90 -19.72
C LEU A 10 -13.74 -33.34 -18.35
N LEU A 11 -13.25 -33.98 -17.29
CA LEU A 11 -13.22 -33.41 -15.94
C LEU A 11 -12.22 -32.25 -15.94
N PHE A 12 -12.69 -31.02 -16.16
CA PHE A 12 -11.93 -29.81 -15.86
C PHE A 12 -11.93 -29.63 -14.33
N PRO A 13 -10.77 -29.72 -13.64
CA PRO A 13 -10.70 -29.34 -12.24
C PRO A 13 -10.98 -27.83 -12.13
N LEU A 14 -12.08 -27.47 -11.46
CA LEU A 14 -12.25 -26.12 -10.94
C LEU A 14 -11.20 -25.89 -9.87
N PHE A 15 -10.06 -25.32 -10.26
CA PHE A 15 -9.13 -24.73 -9.32
C PHE A 15 -9.80 -23.49 -8.72
N HIS A 16 -10.36 -23.64 -7.53
CA HIS A 16 -10.74 -22.51 -6.70
C HIS A 16 -9.45 -21.85 -6.24
N ALA A 17 -9.09 -20.71 -6.83
CA ALA A 17 -8.07 -19.85 -6.24
C ALA A 17 -8.58 -19.42 -4.87
N ALA A 18 -7.97 -19.95 -3.81
CA ALA A 18 -8.25 -19.50 -2.47
C ALA A 18 -7.71 -18.08 -2.35
N LEU A 19 -8.62 -17.11 -2.37
CA LEU A 19 -8.31 -15.73 -2.02
C LEU A 19 -8.12 -15.70 -0.50
N ALA A 20 -6.87 -15.56 -0.07
CA ALA A 20 -6.55 -15.43 1.33
C ALA A 20 -6.46 -13.94 1.66
N ASP A 21 -7.14 -13.52 2.72
CA ASP A 21 -6.93 -12.20 3.30
C ASP A 21 -5.48 -12.11 3.77
N ILE A 22 -4.85 -10.96 3.51
CA ILE A 22 -3.48 -10.67 3.94
C ILE A 22 -3.51 -9.53 4.95
N SER A 23 -2.57 -9.53 5.88
CA SER A 23 -2.43 -8.44 6.85
C SER A 23 -1.39 -7.45 6.35
N LEU A 24 -1.80 -6.21 6.10
CA LEU A 24 -0.92 -5.14 5.62
C LEU A 24 -0.99 -3.94 6.56
N PHE A 25 0.14 -3.29 6.74
CA PHE A 25 0.21 -1.92 7.27
C PHE A 25 0.19 -0.96 6.08
N ILE A 26 -0.77 -0.04 6.09
CA ILE A 26 -0.96 0.95 5.02
C ILE A 26 -0.91 2.35 5.68
N PRO A 27 0.14 3.15 5.40
CA PRO A 27 0.32 4.45 6.03
C PRO A 27 -0.88 5.39 5.92
N GLY A 28 -1.33 5.94 7.04
CA GLY A 28 -2.45 6.90 7.07
C GLY A 28 -3.83 6.30 6.76
N PHE A 29 -3.97 4.98 6.69
CA PHE A 29 -5.27 4.31 6.52
C PHE A 29 -5.68 3.57 7.79
N ASP A 30 -6.94 3.77 8.18
CA ASP A 30 -7.62 2.94 9.18
C ASP A 30 -8.20 1.67 8.54
N GLU A 31 -8.58 0.70 9.40
CA GLU A 31 -9.25 -0.54 8.99
C GLU A 31 -10.53 -0.24 8.21
N GLN A 32 -10.58 -0.74 6.98
CA GLN A 32 -11.72 -0.60 6.07
C GLN A 32 -11.66 -1.69 4.98
N PRO A 33 -12.72 -1.88 4.19
CA PRO A 33 -12.72 -2.87 3.11
C PRO A 33 -11.81 -2.44 1.96
N LEU A 34 -10.59 -2.98 1.96
CA LEU A 34 -9.63 -2.83 0.88
C LEU A 34 -9.31 -4.18 0.26
N SER A 35 -9.02 -4.16 -1.03
CA SER A 35 -8.42 -5.28 -1.74
C SER A 35 -6.97 -4.98 -2.05
N ALA A 36 -6.11 -6.00 -1.97
CA ALA A 36 -4.71 -5.90 -2.35
C ALA A 36 -4.36 -6.96 -3.41
N SER A 37 -3.83 -6.49 -4.53
CA SER A 37 -3.29 -7.33 -5.61
C SER A 37 -1.79 -7.16 -5.67
N GLU A 38 -1.03 -8.23 -5.45
CA GLU A 38 0.43 -8.19 -5.57
C GLU A 38 0.83 -7.94 -7.03
N ILE A 39 1.57 -6.86 -7.27
CA ILE A 39 2.17 -6.55 -8.57
C ILE A 39 3.51 -7.30 -8.71
N GLY A 40 4.28 -7.39 -7.62
CA GLY A 40 5.48 -8.22 -7.56
C GLY A 40 6.36 -7.95 -6.34
N ALA A 41 7.31 -8.86 -6.11
CA ALA A 41 8.32 -8.76 -5.06
C ALA A 41 9.72 -8.46 -5.64
N GLY A 42 10.39 -7.45 -5.09
CA GLY A 42 11.72 -7.03 -5.45
C GLY A 42 12.82 -7.84 -4.75
N PRO A 43 14.05 -7.87 -5.31
CA PRO A 43 15.20 -8.55 -4.69
C PRO A 43 15.69 -7.87 -3.40
N ASP A 44 15.24 -6.65 -3.14
CA ASP A 44 15.45 -5.87 -1.92
C ASP A 44 14.52 -6.29 -0.77
N GLY A 45 13.64 -7.26 -0.99
CA GLY A 45 12.69 -7.75 0.00
C GLY A 45 11.45 -6.87 0.14
N ARG A 46 11.23 -5.93 -0.78
CA ARG A 46 10.01 -5.14 -0.84
C ARG A 46 8.96 -5.83 -1.72
N THR A 47 7.70 -5.73 -1.35
CA THR A 47 6.57 -6.20 -2.16
C THR A 47 5.69 -5.01 -2.55
N THR A 48 5.35 -4.94 -3.84
CA THR A 48 4.48 -3.91 -4.39
C THR A 48 3.08 -4.48 -4.57
N TYR A 49 2.10 -3.76 -4.06
CA TYR A 49 0.68 -4.06 -4.13
C TYR A 49 -0.08 -2.92 -4.82
N GLU A 50 -1.06 -3.28 -5.61
CA GLU A 50 -2.16 -2.41 -5.98
C GLU A 50 -3.25 -2.50 -4.91
N ILE A 51 -3.63 -1.37 -4.35
CA ILE A 51 -4.69 -1.24 -3.36
C ILE A 51 -5.90 -0.60 -4.02
N ALA A 52 -7.05 -1.23 -3.87
CA ALA A 52 -8.33 -0.78 -4.41
C ALA A 52 -9.46 -0.99 -3.39
N ALA A 53 -10.66 -0.52 -3.74
CA ALA A 53 -11.86 -0.76 -2.96
C ALA A 53 -12.14 -2.26 -2.82
N GLY A 54 -12.27 -2.73 -1.59
CA GLY A 54 -12.67 -4.10 -1.28
C GLY A 54 -14.19 -4.32 -1.37
N ALA A 55 -14.60 -5.57 -1.32
CA ALA A 55 -16.01 -5.94 -1.17
C ALA A 55 -16.53 -5.51 0.22
N PRO A 56 -17.78 -5.01 0.32
CA PRO A 56 -18.43 -4.72 1.60
C PRO A 56 -18.36 -5.91 2.57
N THR A 57 -18.24 -5.62 3.86
CA THR A 57 -18.27 -6.63 4.93
C THR A 57 -19.46 -6.37 5.84
N SER A 58 -19.72 -7.26 6.80
CA SER A 58 -20.78 -7.03 7.80
C SER A 58 -20.56 -5.78 8.66
N THR A 59 -19.33 -5.26 8.69
CA THR A 59 -18.95 -4.07 9.48
C THR A 59 -18.97 -2.80 8.62
N PHE A 60 -18.84 -2.94 7.31
CA PHE A 60 -18.68 -1.83 6.37
C PHE A 60 -19.60 -2.02 5.16
N ASP A 61 -20.72 -1.31 5.15
CA ASP A 61 -21.77 -1.44 4.13
C ASP A 61 -21.38 -0.88 2.75
N SER A 62 -20.32 -0.05 2.68
CA SER A 62 -19.80 0.53 1.45
C SER A 62 -18.29 0.74 1.54
N PRO A 63 -17.52 0.46 0.47
CA PRO A 63 -16.13 0.88 0.41
C PRO A 63 -16.07 2.39 0.11
N ASP A 64 -15.55 3.18 1.05
CA ASP A 64 -15.33 4.63 0.88
C ASP A 64 -13.99 4.94 0.16
N PHE A 65 -13.30 3.93 -0.34
CA PHE A 65 -12.03 4.08 -1.06
C PHE A 65 -12.27 4.47 -2.53
N LEU A 66 -11.99 5.73 -2.86
CA LEU A 66 -12.28 6.32 -4.18
C LEU A 66 -11.05 6.46 -5.07
N GLY A 67 -10.45 5.37 -5.51
CA GLY A 67 -9.32 5.44 -6.43
C GLY A 67 -8.52 4.16 -6.44
N THR A 68 -7.24 4.31 -6.72
CA THR A 68 -6.24 3.24 -6.62
C THR A 68 -5.03 3.78 -5.89
N ALA A 69 -4.44 2.98 -5.01
CA ALA A 69 -3.14 3.27 -4.45
C ALA A 69 -2.12 2.20 -4.84
N THR A 70 -0.86 2.61 -4.98
CA THR A 70 0.28 1.71 -5.06
C THR A 70 0.96 1.70 -3.70
N LEU A 71 1.02 0.53 -3.07
CA LEU A 71 1.67 0.32 -1.79
C LEU A 71 2.95 -0.50 -2.01
N VAL A 72 4.08 -0.01 -1.51
CA VAL A 72 5.34 -0.75 -1.46
C VAL A 72 5.67 -1.00 0.00
N VAL A 73 5.72 -2.27 0.40
CA VAL A 73 6.01 -2.67 1.79
C VAL A 73 7.38 -3.33 1.84
N GLY A 74 8.24 -2.86 2.73
CA GLY A 74 9.54 -3.46 3.06
C GLY A 74 9.62 -3.89 4.54
N PRO A 75 10.75 -4.49 4.96
CA PRO A 75 10.95 -4.92 6.35
C PRO A 75 10.99 -3.77 7.37
N SER A 76 11.32 -2.55 6.91
CA SER A 76 11.59 -1.38 7.77
C SER A 76 10.90 -0.11 7.29
N ASP A 77 10.01 -0.22 6.31
CA ASP A 77 9.54 0.92 5.55
C ASP A 77 8.29 0.57 4.75
N ALA A 78 7.43 1.57 4.55
CA ALA A 78 6.24 1.46 3.71
C ALA A 78 6.03 2.76 2.94
N PHE A 79 5.65 2.65 1.68
CA PHE A 79 5.35 3.79 0.82
C PHE A 79 4.00 3.57 0.17
N VAL A 80 3.11 4.55 0.26
CA VAL A 80 1.84 4.53 -0.44
C VAL A 80 1.76 5.75 -1.34
N THR A 81 1.36 5.54 -2.59
CA THR A 81 1.00 6.61 -3.51
C THR A 81 -0.45 6.40 -3.90
N TYR A 82 -1.30 7.36 -3.55
CA TYR A 82 -2.71 7.35 -3.90
C TYR A 82 -2.95 8.29 -5.06
N ALA A 83 -3.73 7.82 -6.04
CA ALA A 83 -4.13 8.59 -7.19
C ALA A 83 -5.66 8.56 -7.35
N GLN A 84 -6.27 9.74 -7.42
CA GLN A 84 -7.68 9.93 -7.75
C GLN A 84 -7.81 10.88 -8.96
N PRO A 85 -7.77 10.34 -10.20
CA PRO A 85 -7.71 11.16 -11.41
C PRO A 85 -8.94 12.07 -11.56
N ASP A 86 -10.12 11.61 -11.13
CA ASP A 86 -11.38 12.37 -11.20
C ASP A 86 -11.37 13.67 -10.37
N LYS A 87 -10.48 13.74 -9.37
CA LYS A 87 -10.31 14.90 -8.49
C LYS A 87 -8.95 15.59 -8.67
N SER A 88 -8.07 15.04 -9.52
CA SER A 88 -6.69 15.51 -9.68
C SER A 88 -5.95 15.59 -8.33
N ILE A 89 -6.19 14.59 -7.47
CA ILE A 89 -5.55 14.44 -6.16
C ILE A 89 -4.53 13.31 -6.29
N ASP A 90 -3.28 13.63 -5.98
CA ASP A 90 -2.18 12.68 -5.83
C ASP A 90 -1.45 13.01 -4.54
N PHE A 91 -1.32 12.04 -3.64
CA PHE A 91 -0.50 12.20 -2.44
C PHE A 91 0.40 10.97 -2.25
N GLY A 92 1.58 11.21 -1.70
CA GLY A 92 2.53 10.18 -1.32
C GLY A 92 2.75 10.21 0.18
N ASP A 93 2.71 9.05 0.81
CA ASP A 93 3.17 8.88 2.19
C ASP A 93 4.32 7.86 2.23
N SER A 94 5.33 8.19 3.02
CA SER A 94 6.57 7.44 3.15
C SER A 94 6.92 7.28 4.61
N CYS A 95 6.87 6.04 5.11
CA CYS A 95 7.10 5.73 6.50
C CYS A 95 8.39 4.94 6.71
N THR A 96 9.13 5.31 7.74
CA THR A 96 10.20 4.48 8.32
C THR A 96 9.69 3.79 9.57
N ILE A 97 9.78 2.47 9.61
CA ILE A 97 9.25 1.62 10.69
C ILE A 97 10.38 1.26 11.65
N THR A 98 10.19 1.53 12.94
CA THR A 98 11.09 1.14 14.03
C THR A 98 10.29 0.49 15.14
N GLY A 99 10.28 -0.85 15.17
CA GLY A 99 9.46 -1.61 16.11
C GLY A 99 7.98 -1.48 15.80
N THR A 100 7.20 -0.90 16.73
CA THR A 100 5.75 -0.68 16.57
C THR A 100 5.39 0.74 16.15
N LEU A 101 6.38 1.59 15.86
CA LEU A 101 6.16 2.97 15.45
C LEU A 101 6.63 3.19 14.02
N ALA A 102 5.86 3.98 13.28
CA ALA A 102 6.18 4.46 11.95
C ALA A 102 6.31 5.99 11.99
N VAL A 103 7.41 6.51 11.49
CA VAL A 103 7.59 7.95 11.26
C VAL A 103 7.36 8.21 9.79
N CYS A 104 6.27 8.89 9.48
CA CYS A 104 5.70 9.04 8.15
C CYS A 104 5.88 10.48 7.66
N VAL A 105 6.28 10.62 6.41
CA VAL A 105 6.41 11.90 5.73
C VAL A 105 5.40 11.92 4.59
N VAL A 106 4.34 12.69 4.81
CA VAL A 106 3.29 12.93 3.83
C VAL A 106 3.73 14.07 2.93
N THR A 107 3.77 13.81 1.63
CA THR A 107 4.04 14.81 0.61
C THR A 107 2.80 15.00 -0.24
N ASP A 108 2.21 16.19 -0.12
CA ASP A 108 1.24 16.74 -1.07
C ASP A 108 1.97 17.72 -2.00
N GLN A 109 1.32 18.15 -3.08
CA GLN A 109 1.87 19.02 -4.13
C GLN A 109 2.56 20.28 -3.60
N THR A 110 2.15 20.79 -2.44
CA THR A 110 2.66 22.05 -1.87
C THR A 110 3.28 21.94 -0.50
N THR A 111 3.08 20.82 0.21
CA THR A 111 3.40 20.71 1.63
C THR A 111 3.95 19.36 1.98
N THR A 112 4.91 19.38 2.90
CA THR A 112 5.47 18.17 3.52
C THR A 112 5.18 18.23 5.00
N GLU A 113 4.51 17.20 5.52
CA GLU A 113 4.21 17.06 6.94
C GLU A 113 4.83 15.76 7.47
N THR A 114 5.33 15.80 8.70
CA THR A 114 5.84 14.60 9.37
C THR A 114 4.88 14.21 10.48
N SER A 115 4.40 12.98 10.43
CA SER A 115 3.55 12.37 11.43
C SER A 115 4.23 11.15 12.04
N THR A 116 3.79 10.74 13.22
CA THR A 116 4.21 9.49 13.85
C THR A 116 2.96 8.69 14.19
N GLU A 117 2.90 7.46 13.70
CA GLU A 117 1.77 6.56 13.93
C GLU A 117 2.24 5.21 14.47
N THR A 118 1.29 4.45 15.02
CA THR A 118 1.55 3.08 15.46
C THR A 118 1.35 2.14 14.28
N VAL A 119 2.29 1.23 14.07
CA VAL A 119 2.15 0.18 13.05
C VAL A 119 1.02 -0.75 13.47
N SER A 120 -0.14 -0.59 12.83
CA SER A 120 -1.34 -1.38 13.08
C SER A 120 -1.79 -2.07 11.79
N PRO A 121 -1.25 -3.25 11.47
CA PRO A 121 -1.68 -4.00 10.30
C PRO A 121 -3.13 -4.44 10.43
N PHE A 122 -3.90 -4.34 9.35
CA PHE A 122 -5.28 -4.82 9.28
C PHE A 122 -5.47 -5.77 8.10
N LEU A 123 -6.58 -6.51 8.10
CA LEU A 123 -6.87 -7.49 7.06
C LEU A 123 -7.35 -6.78 5.80
N VAL A 124 -6.73 -7.12 4.67
CA VAL A 124 -7.16 -6.71 3.33
C VAL A 124 -7.45 -7.95 2.48
N GLN A 125 -8.41 -7.83 1.58
CA GLN A 125 -8.85 -8.91 0.72
C GLN A 125 -7.77 -9.21 -0.32
N GLY A 126 -7.10 -10.34 -0.21
CA GLY A 126 -5.99 -10.70 -1.11
C GLY A 126 -6.47 -11.32 -2.42
N GLY A 127 -5.74 -11.06 -3.51
CA GLY A 127 -5.84 -11.81 -4.77
C GLY A 127 -7.10 -11.55 -5.61
N VAL A 128 -7.96 -10.63 -5.19
CA VAL A 128 -8.92 -9.97 -6.08
C VAL A 128 -8.16 -8.95 -6.91
N GLN A 129 -8.07 -9.14 -8.23
CA GLN A 129 -7.75 -8.01 -9.11
C GLN A 129 -8.83 -6.95 -8.87
N ALA A 130 -8.40 -5.69 -8.75
CA ALA A 130 -9.29 -4.56 -8.57
C ALA A 130 -10.45 -4.68 -9.55
N VAL A 131 -11.67 -4.87 -9.03
CA VAL A 131 -12.85 -4.76 -9.86
C VAL A 131 -12.98 -3.27 -10.10
N ASN A 132 -12.36 -2.77 -11.18
CA ASN A 132 -12.67 -1.47 -11.71
C ASN A 132 -14.16 -1.49 -12.02
N THR A 133 -14.96 -1.04 -11.05
CA THR A 133 -16.36 -0.71 -11.26
C THR A 133 -16.33 0.57 -12.07
N ALA A 134 -15.96 0.43 -13.34
CA ALA A 134 -16.09 1.48 -14.31
C ALA A 134 -17.58 1.82 -14.32
N ALA A 135 -17.93 2.99 -13.79
CA ALA A 135 -19.16 3.64 -14.19
C ALA A 135 -19.14 3.63 -15.73
N SER A 136 -20.08 2.89 -16.33
CA SER A 136 -20.21 2.69 -17.77
C SER A 136 -20.33 4.04 -18.47
N SER A 137 -19.19 4.64 -18.79
CA SER A 137 -19.06 5.77 -19.70
C SER A 137 -18.73 5.16 -21.06
N THR A 138 -19.71 5.23 -21.95
CA THR A 138 -19.63 4.76 -23.33
C THR A 138 -18.38 5.33 -24.00
N PRO A 139 -17.41 4.52 -24.45
CA PRO A 139 -16.25 5.04 -25.16
C PRO A 139 -16.69 5.56 -26.53
N SER A 140 -16.48 6.85 -26.78
CA SER A 140 -16.53 7.42 -28.13
C SER A 140 -15.26 6.97 -28.88
N PRO A 141 -15.35 6.42 -30.10
CA PRO A 141 -14.17 5.93 -30.81
C PRO A 141 -13.32 7.10 -31.31
N THR A 142 -12.18 7.31 -30.67
CA THR A 142 -11.13 8.21 -31.18
C THR A 142 -10.17 7.41 -32.06
N THR A 143 -10.21 7.68 -33.35
CA THR A 143 -9.26 7.17 -34.35
C THR A 143 -7.86 7.71 -34.06
N ILE A 144 -6.92 6.85 -33.65
CA ILE A 144 -5.51 7.22 -33.45
C ILE A 144 -4.69 6.72 -34.64
N ASN A 145 -4.11 7.67 -35.36
CA ASN A 145 -3.21 7.47 -36.50
C ASN A 145 -1.78 7.16 -36.00
N PRO A 146 -1.15 6.02 -36.35
CA PRO A 146 0.19 5.70 -35.89
C PRO A 146 1.25 6.37 -36.77
N SER A 147 1.87 7.45 -36.29
CA SER A 147 3.14 7.95 -36.84
C SER A 147 4.31 7.37 -36.04
N GLY A 148 5.15 6.58 -36.73
CA GLY A 148 6.26 5.82 -36.15
C GLY A 148 7.38 6.70 -35.57
N PHE A 149 7.88 6.28 -34.41
CA PHE A 149 9.10 6.81 -33.82
C PHE A 149 10.20 5.75 -33.92
N SER A 150 11.22 6.04 -34.72
CA SER A 150 12.45 5.26 -34.81
C SER A 150 13.29 5.43 -33.54
N MET A 151 13.52 4.35 -32.81
CA MET A 151 14.56 4.30 -31.78
C MET A 151 15.94 4.34 -32.42
N SER A 152 16.72 5.36 -32.06
CA SER A 152 18.13 5.47 -32.44
C SER A 152 18.98 4.94 -31.28
N THR A 153 19.56 3.75 -31.44
CA THR A 153 20.51 3.15 -30.49
C THR A 153 21.85 3.85 -30.61
N ARG A 154 22.23 4.64 -29.61
CA ARG A 154 23.57 5.24 -29.50
C ARG A 154 24.40 4.49 -28.46
N SER A 155 25.23 3.57 -28.95
CA SER A 155 26.33 2.96 -28.20
C SER A 155 27.49 3.97 -28.08
N GLY A 156 28.07 4.11 -26.89
CA GLY A 156 29.28 4.88 -26.66
C GLY A 156 30.02 4.41 -25.42
N PRO A 157 31.26 3.89 -25.52
CA PRO A 157 32.09 3.53 -24.39
C PRO A 157 33.07 4.66 -24.03
N SER A 158 33.32 4.90 -22.74
CA SER A 158 34.56 5.52 -22.21
C SER A 158 34.60 5.41 -20.68
N SER A 159 35.49 4.57 -20.15
CA SER A 159 36.14 4.74 -18.83
C SER A 159 37.50 5.42 -19.03
N PRO A 160 38.36 5.72 -18.02
CA PRO A 160 38.20 5.69 -16.56
C PRO A 160 38.75 6.95 -15.81
N GLY A 161 38.53 7.00 -14.49
CA GLY A 161 39.51 7.54 -13.53
C GLY A 161 39.15 8.86 -12.84
N VAL A 162 38.96 8.83 -11.51
CA VAL A 162 39.94 9.38 -10.55
C VAL A 162 39.61 8.94 -9.12
N THR A 163 40.64 8.49 -8.45
CA THR A 163 40.79 8.18 -7.04
C THR A 163 40.65 9.43 -6.17
N SER A 164 39.97 9.33 -5.02
CA SER A 164 40.37 10.08 -3.82
C SER A 164 39.87 9.40 -2.55
N THR A 165 40.85 9.11 -1.72
CA THR A 165 40.87 8.42 -0.45
C THR A 165 40.49 9.36 0.71
N SER A 166 40.10 8.76 1.84
CA SER A 166 40.24 9.21 3.23
C SER A 166 38.95 9.51 4.02
N SER A 167 38.55 8.52 4.82
CA SER A 167 38.03 8.72 6.20
C SER A 167 39.18 9.24 7.09
N PRO A 168 38.96 9.97 8.21
CA PRO A 168 38.20 9.44 9.36
C PRO A 168 37.49 10.49 10.26
N ALA A 169 36.93 9.96 11.36
CA ALA A 169 36.65 10.59 12.66
C ALA A 169 35.17 10.90 12.99
N THR A 170 34.58 9.89 13.66
CA THR A 170 33.62 9.99 14.77
C THR A 170 33.65 11.31 15.54
N SER A 171 32.49 11.95 15.65
CA SER A 171 32.19 12.93 16.71
C SER A 171 30.94 12.46 17.45
N PHE A 172 31.15 11.88 18.63
CA PHE A 172 30.09 11.64 19.60
C PHE A 172 29.73 12.97 20.25
N GLY A 173 28.63 13.57 19.81
CA GLY A 173 28.00 14.67 20.53
C GLY A 173 27.25 14.12 21.74
N LEU A 174 27.89 14.16 22.91
CA LEU A 174 27.20 14.04 24.21
C LEU A 174 26.28 15.26 24.37
N LEU A 175 24.98 15.06 24.19
CA LEU A 175 23.95 16.01 24.61
C LEU A 175 23.61 15.72 26.08
N THR A 176 24.24 16.46 26.97
CA THR A 176 23.83 16.57 28.37
C THR A 176 22.51 17.34 28.41
N ILE A 177 21.38 16.63 28.44
CA ILE A 177 20.08 17.23 28.71
C ILE A 177 19.94 17.31 30.23
N SER A 178 19.97 18.53 30.77
CA SER A 178 19.66 18.80 32.16
C SER A 178 18.22 18.39 32.45
N ALA A 179 18.03 17.48 33.40
CA ALA A 179 16.72 17.14 33.93
C ALA A 179 16.15 18.33 34.72
N SER A 180 15.32 19.16 34.08
CA SER A 180 14.32 19.94 34.78
C SER A 180 13.08 19.06 34.93
N ILE A 181 12.92 18.52 36.14
CA ILE A 181 11.75 17.79 36.61
C ILE A 181 10.59 18.79 36.61
N MET A 182 9.77 18.79 35.55
CA MET A 182 8.41 19.31 35.63
C MET A 182 7.44 18.13 35.75
N ASP A 183 7.11 17.89 37.01
CA ASP A 183 5.95 17.19 37.49
C ASP A 183 4.69 17.65 36.73
N ILE A 184 4.17 16.82 35.82
CA ILE A 184 2.82 16.97 35.28
C ILE A 184 2.11 15.63 35.44
N GLY A 185 1.44 15.51 36.57
CA GLY A 185 0.02 15.14 36.59
C GLY A 185 -0.32 13.78 36.02
N ILE A 186 -0.19 12.77 36.87
CA ILE A 186 -0.99 11.54 36.81
C ILE A 186 -2.48 11.92 36.64
N VAL A 187 -3.07 11.59 35.48
CA VAL A 187 -4.52 11.41 35.37
C VAL A 187 -4.77 9.92 35.25
N VAL A 188 -4.97 9.29 36.41
CA VAL A 188 -5.68 8.02 36.52
C VAL A 188 -7.14 8.32 36.15
N GLY A 189 -7.45 8.16 34.86
CA GLY A 189 -8.80 8.16 34.33
C GLY A 189 -9.49 6.84 34.64
N LEU A 190 -9.91 6.70 35.89
CA LEU A 190 -10.93 5.74 36.32
C LEU A 190 -12.26 6.14 35.68
N SER A 191 -12.75 5.39 34.69
CA SER A 191 -14.13 5.50 34.23
C SER A 191 -14.86 4.17 34.29
N CYS A 192 -16.00 4.25 34.95
CA CYS A 192 -16.82 3.20 35.51
C CYS A 192 -17.41 2.23 34.49
N VAL A 193 -17.46 0.98 34.92
CA VAL A 193 -18.57 0.03 34.77
C VAL A 193 -19.94 0.71 34.60
N ALA A 194 -20.66 0.31 33.56
CA ALA A 194 -22.12 0.23 33.58
C ALA A 194 -22.57 -0.97 32.74
N SER A 195 -22.65 -2.13 33.39
CA SER A 195 -23.54 -3.20 32.96
C SER A 195 -24.98 -2.68 33.08
N LEU A 196 -25.74 -2.68 32.00
CA LEU A 196 -27.20 -2.57 32.06
C LEU A 196 -27.82 -3.59 31.11
N LEU A 197 -28.24 -4.68 31.75
CA LEU A 197 -29.26 -5.62 31.31
C LEU A 197 -30.52 -4.87 30.82
N GLY A 198 -31.13 -5.36 29.75
CA GLY A 198 -32.50 -5.02 29.39
C GLY A 198 -33.06 -5.97 28.33
N PRO A 199 -34.04 -6.83 28.67
CA PRO A 199 -34.75 -7.67 27.72
C PRO A 199 -36.01 -6.96 27.21
N PHE A 200 -36.27 -7.01 25.90
CA PHE A 200 -37.62 -7.03 25.32
C PHE A 200 -37.59 -7.76 23.99
#